data_AF-A0A947SC44-F1
#
_entry.id   AF-A0A947SC44-F1
#
_cell.length_a   1.000
_cell.length_b   1.000
_cell.length_c   1.000
_cell.angle_alpha   90.00
_cell.angle_beta   90.00
_cell.angle_gamma   90.00
#
_symmetry.space_group_name_H-M   'P 1'
#
loop_
_entity.id
_entity.type
_entity.pdbx_description
1 polymer ?
#
loop_
_entity_poly.entity_id
_entity_poly.type
_entity_poly.pdbx_seq_one_letter_code
_entity_poly.pdbx_strand_id
1 'polypeptide(L)'
;MKSISMDSLQPKSLSLEKMGAKRSTPTPDLIKQFGEILKEKFIEVNELSIKADDLAAKMVTGEVKNLHEVMIAAEKANLALQLTMQVKQGFIQAYRQLMMSATS
;
A
#
# COMPACT_ATOMS: atom_id res chain seq x y z
N MET A 1 -57.05 40.05 -13.48
CA MET A 1 -56.59 39.65 -12.14
C MET A 1 -56.78 38.15 -11.98
N LYS A 2 -55.89 37.49 -11.21
CA LYS A 2 -55.77 36.06 -10.90
C LYS A 2 -54.88 35.27 -11.88
N SER A 3 -53.55 35.45 -11.83
CA SER A 3 -52.58 34.96 -10.83
C SER A 3 -52.39 33.44 -10.84
N ILE A 4 -51.27 33.05 -11.45
CA ILE A 4 -50.38 31.96 -11.05
C ILE A 4 -50.92 30.54 -11.28
N SER A 5 -50.63 30.02 -12.48
CA SER A 5 -50.37 28.58 -12.61
C SER A 5 -49.21 28.26 -11.69
N MET A 6 -49.50 27.50 -10.63
CA MET A 6 -48.50 26.86 -9.78
C MET A 6 -47.77 25.84 -10.65
N ASP A 7 -46.74 26.32 -11.34
CA ASP A 7 -45.71 25.52 -11.96
C ASP A 7 -45.18 24.58 -10.88
N SER A 8 -45.47 23.31 -11.07
CA SER A 8 -45.05 22.23 -10.21
C SER A 8 -43.53 22.27 -10.10
N LEU A 9 -43.03 22.86 -9.03
CA LEU A 9 -41.65 22.71 -8.59
C LEU A 9 -41.46 21.25 -8.19
N GLN A 10 -41.22 20.41 -9.20
CA GLN A 10 -40.60 19.12 -9.01
C GLN A 10 -39.22 19.39 -8.41
N PRO A 11 -38.86 18.79 -7.26
CA PRO A 11 -37.47 18.78 -6.87
C PRO A 11 -36.73 18.05 -7.97
N LYS A 12 -35.90 18.79 -8.72
CA LYS A 12 -34.98 18.22 -9.69
C LYS A 12 -34.11 17.24 -8.93
N SER A 13 -34.47 15.96 -8.99
CA SER A 13 -33.65 14.89 -8.46
C SER A 13 -32.30 15.06 -9.15
N LEU A 14 -31.30 15.33 -8.34
CA LEU A 14 -29.95 15.55 -8.80
C LEU A 14 -29.51 14.24 -9.48
N SER A 15 -29.63 14.19 -10.81
CA SER A 15 -29.21 13.05 -11.61
C SER A 15 -27.71 12.89 -11.41
N LEU A 16 -27.33 11.93 -10.55
CA LEU A 16 -25.95 11.48 -10.36
C LEU A 16 -25.42 10.70 -11.59
N GLU A 17 -25.89 11.03 -12.79
CA GLU A 17 -25.62 10.33 -14.04
C GLU A 17 -24.31 10.80 -14.70
N LYS A 18 -23.73 11.93 -14.27
CA LYS A 18 -22.54 12.52 -14.92
C LYS A 18 -21.30 12.62 -14.05
N MET A 19 -21.15 11.69 -13.11
CA MET A 19 -19.84 11.35 -12.55
C MET A 19 -19.58 9.87 -12.76
N GLY A 20 -19.48 9.49 -14.04
CA GLY A 20 -18.80 8.27 -14.46
C GLY A 20 -17.32 8.39 -14.14
N ALA A 21 -16.96 8.29 -12.86
CA ALA A 21 -15.65 7.81 -12.47
C ALA A 21 -15.59 6.38 -13.00
N LYS A 22 -15.11 6.24 -14.24
CA LYS A 22 -14.73 4.97 -14.85
C LYS A 22 -13.94 4.23 -13.78
N ARG A 23 -14.55 3.23 -13.14
CA ARG A 23 -13.85 2.31 -12.25
C ARG A 23 -12.89 1.55 -13.17
N SER A 24 -11.71 2.12 -13.37
CA SER A 24 -10.63 1.47 -14.08
C SER A 24 -10.27 0.25 -13.26
N THR A 25 -10.73 -0.93 -13.70
CA THR A 25 -10.17 -2.18 -13.18
C THR A 25 -8.66 -2.11 -13.42
N PRO A 26 -7.84 -2.26 -12.37
CA PRO A 26 -6.39 -2.35 -12.53
C PRO A 26 -6.05 -3.38 -13.61
N THR A 27 -5.26 -2.96 -14.60
CA THR A 27 -4.81 -3.86 -15.66
C THR A 27 -3.82 -4.88 -15.09
N PRO A 28 -3.78 -6.11 -15.62
CA PRO A 28 -2.82 -7.13 -15.19
C PRO A 28 -1.35 -6.66 -15.20
N ASP A 29 -1.03 -5.74 -16.12
CA ASP A 29 0.31 -5.14 -16.24
C ASP A 29 0.68 -4.26 -15.04
N LEU A 30 -0.25 -3.43 -14.55
CA LEU A 30 -0.03 -2.58 -13.37
C LEU A 30 0.19 -3.43 -12.11
N ILE A 31 -0.55 -4.53 -11.97
CA ILE A 31 -0.40 -5.50 -10.86
C ILE A 31 1.00 -6.11 -10.88
N LYS A 32 1.49 -6.50 -12.06
CA LYS A 32 2.82 -7.07 -12.23
C LYS A 32 3.91 -6.06 -11.89
N GLN A 33 3.83 -4.83 -12.40
CA GLN A 33 4.80 -3.77 -12.10
C GLN A 33 4.89 -3.49 -10.60
N PHE A 34 3.75 -3.40 -9.91
CA PHE A 34 3.73 -3.22 -8.47
C PHE A 34 4.34 -4.42 -7.73
N GLY A 35 4.06 -5.65 -8.18
CA GLY A 35 4.67 -6.86 -7.64
C GLY A 35 6.20 -6.86 -7.73
N GLU A 36 6.76 -6.40 -8.85
CA GLU A 36 8.22 -6.26 -9.01
C GLU A 36 8.80 -5.18 -8.08
N ILE A 37 8.16 -4.00 -7.96
CA ILE A 37 8.59 -2.95 -7.02
C ILE A 37 8.58 -3.48 -5.58
N LEU A 38 7.51 -4.18 -5.19
CA LEU A 38 7.39 -4.76 -3.84
C LEU A 38 8.49 -5.81 -3.60
N LYS A 39 8.82 -6.63 -4.60
CA LYS A 39 9.89 -7.62 -4.53
C LYS A 39 11.26 -6.95 -4.37
N GLU A 40 11.55 -5.91 -5.14
CA GLU A 40 12.80 -5.13 -4.97
C GLU A 40 12.91 -4.54 -3.57
N LYS A 41 11.83 -3.94 -3.06
CA LYS A 41 11.81 -3.36 -1.71
C LYS A 41 11.93 -4.43 -0.61
N PHE A 42 11.36 -5.61 -0.84
CA PHE A 42 11.52 -6.74 0.08
C PHE A 42 12.98 -7.21 0.17
N ILE A 43 13.70 -7.23 -0.96
CA ILE A 43 15.14 -7.54 -1.00
C ILE A 43 15.93 -6.50 -0.20
N GLU A 44 15.64 -5.21 -0.37
CA GLU A 44 16.27 -4.12 0.38
C GLU A 44 16.06 -4.27 1.91
N VAL A 45 14.85 -4.64 2.34
CA VAL A 45 14.56 -4.92 3.76
C VAL A 45 15.37 -6.12 4.27
N ASN A 46 15.49 -7.17 3.46
CA ASN A 46 16.30 -8.33 3.82
C ASN A 46 17.79 -7.97 3.99
N GLU A 47 18.34 -7.11 3.13
CA GLU A 47 19.70 -6.60 3.29
C GLU A 47 19.87 -5.79 4.58
N LEU A 48 18.88 -4.97 4.95
CA LEU A 48 18.87 -4.25 6.23
C LEU A 48 18.88 -5.21 7.43
N SER A 49 18.09 -6.28 7.39
CA SER A 49 18.09 -7.32 8.42
C SER A 49 19.45 -8.02 8.54
N ILE A 50 20.03 -8.48 7.43
CA ILE A 50 21.34 -9.13 7.43
C ILE A 50 22.43 -8.20 7.99
N LYS A 51 22.39 -6.92 7.62
CA LYS A 51 23.35 -5.93 8.13
C LYS A 51 23.17 -5.68 9.62
N ALA A 52 21.94 -5.63 10.12
CA ALA A 52 21.67 -5.49 11.54
C ALA A 52 22.20 -6.70 12.33
N ASP A 53 22.01 -7.91 11.81
CA ASP A 53 22.50 -9.16 12.42
C ASP A 53 24.05 -9.21 12.45
N ASP A 54 24.71 -8.80 11.37
CA ASP A 54 26.17 -8.71 11.30
C ASP A 54 26.73 -7.69 12.31
N LEU A 55 26.11 -6.51 12.42
CA LEU A 55 26.48 -5.49 13.39
C LEU A 55 26.27 -5.98 14.83
N ALA A 56 25.18 -6.71 15.09
CA ALA A 56 24.91 -7.30 16.39
C ALA A 56 25.96 -8.37 16.74
N ALA A 57 26.32 -9.25 15.79
CA ALA A 57 27.36 -10.25 15.98
C ALA A 57 28.71 -9.60 16.33
N LYS A 58 29.12 -8.59 15.55
CA LYS A 58 30.38 -7.85 15.77
C LYS A 58 30.41 -7.08 17.08
N MET A 59 29.25 -6.66 17.59
CA MET A 59 29.17 -6.01 18.90
C MET A 59 29.41 -7.01 20.03
N VAL A 60 28.82 -8.20 19.94
CA VAL A 60 28.99 -9.25 20.96
C VAL A 60 30.43 -9.78 20.98
N THR A 61 31.12 -9.78 19.83
CA THR A 61 32.55 -10.14 19.75
C THR A 61 33.49 -8.99 20.15
N GLY A 62 32.97 -7.79 20.41
CA GLY A 62 33.76 -6.61 20.79
C GLY A 62 34.44 -5.88 19.63
N GLU A 63 34.17 -6.26 18.38
CA GLU A 63 34.67 -5.60 17.17
C GLU A 63 33.99 -4.24 16.91
N VAL A 64 32.75 -4.08 17.38
CA VAL A 64 31.98 -2.83 17.30
C VAL A 64 31.82 -2.22 18.68
N LYS A 65 32.33 -0.99 18.86
CA LYS A 65 32.22 -0.23 20.12
C LYS A 65 30.96 0.63 20.21
N ASN A 66 30.29 0.87 19.08
CA ASN A 66 29.13 1.77 18.99
C ASN A 66 27.81 0.99 19.07
N LEU A 67 27.39 0.64 20.29
CA LEU A 67 26.08 0.04 20.58
C LEU A 67 24.91 0.80 19.92
N HIS A 68 24.98 2.14 19.87
CA HIS A 68 23.95 2.98 19.28
C HIS A 68 23.72 2.70 17.79
N GLU A 69 24.79 2.43 17.02
CA GLU A 69 24.67 2.15 15.59
C GLU A 69 23.98 0.80 15.34
N VAL A 70 24.31 -0.20 16.15
CA VAL A 70 23.69 -1.54 16.12
C VAL A 70 22.19 -1.41 16.43
N MET A 71 21.85 -0.70 17.50
CA MET A 71 20.47 -0.50 17.92
C MET A 71 19.65 0.26 16.87
N ILE A 72 20.22 1.30 16.25
CA ILE A 72 19.57 2.04 15.16
C ILE A 72 19.38 1.14 13.93
N ALA A 73 20.38 0.34 13.56
CA ALA A 73 20.28 -0.56 12.42
C ALA A 73 19.20 -1.63 12.65
N ALA A 74 19.16 -2.22 13.84
CA ALA A 74 18.14 -3.20 14.23
C ALA A 74 16.73 -2.59 14.21
N GLU A 75 16.55 -1.40 14.77
CA GLU A 75 15.23 -0.73 14.79
C GLU A 75 14.75 -0.39 13.37
N LYS A 76 15.66 0.08 12.51
CA LYS A 76 15.36 0.32 11.09
C LYS A 76 14.93 -0.95 10.37
N ALA A 77 15.65 -2.06 10.57
CA ALA A 77 15.31 -3.34 9.96
C ALA A 77 13.94 -3.84 10.43
N ASN A 78 13.66 -3.75 11.74
CA ASN A 78 12.38 -4.16 12.32
C ASN A 78 11.21 -3.34 11.78
N LEU A 79 11.32 -2.00 11.77
CA LEU A 79 10.29 -1.12 11.22
C LEU A 79 10.04 -1.38 9.73
N ALA A 80 11.12 -1.51 8.95
CA ALA A 80 11.04 -1.78 7.51
C ALA A 80 10.35 -3.12 7.23
N LEU A 81 10.64 -4.16 8.02
CA LEU A 81 10.00 -5.47 7.92
C LEU A 81 8.51 -5.40 8.26
N GLN A 82 8.14 -4.73 9.35
CA GLN A 82 6.74 -4.55 9.75
C GLN A 82 5.93 -3.85 8.65
N LEU A 83 6.46 -2.75 8.10
CA LEU A 83 5.84 -2.04 6.99
C LEU A 83 5.69 -2.96 5.77
N THR A 84 6.73 -3.70 5.43
CA THR A 84 6.72 -4.62 4.28
C THR A 84 5.66 -5.71 4.42
N MET A 85 5.47 -6.25 5.63
CA MET A 85 4.41 -7.21 5.91
C MET A 85 3.01 -6.61 5.72
N GLN A 86 2.80 -5.36 6.15
CA GLN A 86 1.54 -4.66 5.94
C GLN A 86 1.25 -4.45 4.44
N VAL A 87 2.25 -4.02 3.67
CA VAL A 87 2.13 -3.84 2.22
C VAL A 87 1.88 -5.17 1.51
N LYS A 88 2.63 -6.23 1.86
CA LYS A 88 2.40 -7.59 1.35
C LYS A 88 0.96 -8.04 1.58
N GLN A 89 0.46 -7.87 2.80
CA GLN A 89 -0.89 -8.29 3.17
C GLN A 89 -1.96 -7.49 2.39
N GLY A 90 -1.74 -6.19 2.17
CA GLY A 90 -2.60 -5.37 1.33
C GLY A 90 -2.56 -5.77 -0.15
N PHE A 91 -1.38 -6.05 -0.68
CA PHE A 91 -1.19 -6.49 -2.07
C PHE A 91 -1.92 -7.81 -2.36
N ILE A 92 -1.76 -8.81 -1.48
CA ILE A 92 -2.42 -10.11 -1.64
C ILE A 92 -3.95 -9.93 -1.61
N GLN A 93 -4.47 -9.05 -0.76
CA GLN A 93 -5.90 -8.74 -0.72
C GLN A 93 -6.39 -8.07 -2.01
N ALA A 94 -5.66 -7.06 -2.50
CA ALA A 94 -5.96 -6.38 -3.75
C ALA A 94 -5.94 -7.37 -4.93
N TYR A 95 -4.91 -8.22 -5.03
CA TYR A 95 -4.82 -9.24 -6.06
C TYR A 95 -6.03 -10.19 -6.06
N ARG A 96 -6.43 -10.68 -4.88
CA ARG A 96 -7.63 -11.53 -4.75
C ARG A 96 -8.91 -10.81 -5.14
N GLN A 97 -9.10 -9.55 -4.72
CA GLN A 97 -10.28 -8.76 -5.09
C GLN A 97 -10.37 -8.56 -6.61
N LEU A 98 -9.25 -8.32 -7.27
CA LEU A 98 -9.22 -8.12 -8.72
C LEU A 98 -9.60 -9.38 -9.48
N MET A 99 -9.06 -10.54 -9.12
CA MET A 99 -9.46 -11.80 -9.73
C MET A 99 -10.95 -12.13 -9.48
N MET A 100 -11.45 -11.85 -8.27
CA MET A 100 -12.87 -12.06 -7.95
C MET A 100 -13.78 -11.11 -8.75
N SER A 101 -13.39 -9.84 -8.89
CA SER A 101 -14.13 -8.84 -9.70
C SER A 101 -14.09 -9.11 -11.20
N ALA A 102 -13.11 -9.87 -11.69
CA ALA A 102 -13.01 -10.25 -13.09
C ALA A 102 -13.81 -11.52 -13.44
N THR A 103 -14.23 -12.29 -12.43
CA THR A 103 -14.98 -13.55 -12.58
C THR A 103 -16.48 -13.39 -12.30
N SER A 104 -16.90 -12.31 -11.63
CA SER A 104 -18.30 -11.93 -11.43
C SER A 104 -18.75 -10.88 -12.43
#